data_AF-A0A1Y3VBE3-F1
#
_entry.id   AF-A0A1Y3VBE3-F1
#
_cell.length_a   1.000
_cell.length_b   1.000
_cell.length_c   1.000
_cell.angle_alpha   90.00
_cell.angle_beta   90.00
_cell.angle_gamma   90.00
#
_symmetry.space_group_name_H-M   'P 1'
#
loop_
_entity.id
_entity.type
_entity.pdbx_description
1 polymer ?
#
loop_
_entity_poly.entity_id
_entity_poly.type
_entity_poly.pdbx_seq_one_letter_code
_entity_poly.pdbx_strand_id
1 'polypeptide(L)'
;MNELTNKLQQVMVPKAALIAYEYRENRYGNGMHYLELHPINDRGRMEAAVPVTYEFMNALVESYTDDRRNVPHGKIPANMLWCDTRKGHERYIWYNPPGKRRMFFAGSLNIPDGIFHVPGVIYKVSGDRLDIFSYKGEKPVENSPLFLAPFFNVTGSSVCLGNATLTPPEDMTFSKLLEYWEKRFWFSEFSHLGGSRNPTGSNLVSVTEKARANPFDENELKPMNKQLKDLLA
;
A
#
# COMPACT_ATOMS: atom_id res chain seq x y z
N MET A 1 40.46 6.27 -8.07
CA MET A 1 39.47 5.28 -8.53
C MET A 1 38.20 5.54 -7.73
N ASN A 2 37.06 5.80 -8.37
CA ASN A 2 35.81 6.17 -7.68
C ASN A 2 35.13 4.91 -7.12
N GLU A 3 34.42 5.02 -5.99
CA GLU A 3 33.60 3.96 -5.38
C GLU A 3 32.71 3.21 -6.38
N LEU A 4 32.18 3.91 -7.38
CA LEU A 4 31.37 3.32 -8.44
C LEU A 4 32.15 2.27 -9.26
N THR A 5 33.43 2.54 -9.54
CA THR A 5 34.32 1.63 -10.26
C THR A 5 34.66 0.40 -9.43
N ASN A 6 34.82 0.57 -8.10
CA ASN A 6 35.06 -0.55 -7.18
C ASN A 6 33.83 -1.45 -7.03
N LYS A 7 32.61 -0.88 -6.99
CA LYS A 7 31.36 -1.66 -6.93
C LYS A 7 31.12 -2.48 -8.19
N LEU A 8 31.44 -1.95 -9.38
CA LEU A 8 31.32 -2.65 -10.66
C LEU A 8 32.34 -3.79 -10.85
N GLN A 9 33.44 -3.78 -10.09
CA GLN A 9 34.49 -4.81 -10.13
C GLN A 9 34.30 -5.90 -9.06
N GLN A 10 33.23 -5.87 -8.27
CA GLN A 10 32.98 -6.90 -7.25
C GLN A 10 32.62 -8.23 -7.92
N VAL A 11 33.52 -9.20 -7.79
CA VAL A 11 33.27 -10.58 -8.21
C VAL A 11 32.45 -11.26 -7.13
N MET A 12 31.30 -11.83 -7.49
CA MET A 12 30.52 -12.64 -6.55
C MET A 12 31.29 -13.92 -6.22
N VAL A 13 31.52 -14.16 -4.93
CA VAL A 13 32.17 -15.37 -4.43
C VAL A 13 31.11 -16.26 -3.78
N PRO A 14 30.92 -17.51 -4.25
CA PRO A 14 29.97 -18.42 -3.64
C PRO A 14 30.39 -18.75 -2.21
N LYS A 15 29.45 -18.68 -1.26
CA LYS A 15 29.72 -18.93 0.17
C LYS A 15 29.05 -20.17 0.74
N ALA A 16 27.94 -20.61 0.17
CA ALA A 16 27.30 -21.86 0.56
C ALA A 16 26.35 -22.36 -0.54
N ALA A 17 25.97 -23.64 -0.45
CA ALA A 17 24.88 -24.25 -1.20
C ALA A 17 23.82 -24.79 -0.23
N LEU A 18 22.54 -24.53 -0.51
CA LEU A 18 21.39 -25.04 0.24
C LEU A 18 20.75 -26.18 -0.55
N ILE A 19 20.61 -27.36 0.06
CA ILE A 19 19.97 -28.51 -0.54
C ILE A 19 18.69 -28.84 0.24
N ALA A 20 17.57 -28.97 -0.48
CA ALA A 20 16.29 -29.35 0.09
C ALA A 20 15.89 -30.75 -0.38
N TYR A 21 15.67 -31.65 0.58
CA TYR A 21 15.18 -33.00 0.34
C TYR A 21 13.69 -33.08 0.65
N GLU A 22 12.95 -33.80 -0.17
CA GLU A 22 11.53 -34.08 0.03
C GLU A 22 11.34 -35.57 0.31
N TYR A 23 10.58 -35.90 1.36
CA TYR A 23 10.23 -37.28 1.66
C TYR A 23 9.22 -37.81 0.63
N ARG A 24 9.63 -38.77 -0.21
CA ARG A 24 8.79 -39.26 -1.32
C ARG A 24 7.62 -40.18 -0.93
N GLU A 25 7.46 -40.54 0.35
CA GLU A 25 6.38 -41.46 0.78
C GLU A 25 5.80 -41.06 2.13
N ASN A 26 4.81 -40.18 2.14
CA ASN A 26 3.81 -40.18 3.20
C ASN A 26 2.48 -39.65 2.66
N ARG A 27 1.52 -40.54 2.44
CA ARG A 27 0.16 -40.21 1.94
C ARG A 27 -0.66 -39.33 2.90
N TYR A 28 -0.08 -38.93 4.05
CA TYR A 28 -0.71 -38.13 5.10
C TYR A 28 0.17 -37.00 5.66
N GLY A 29 1.35 -36.74 5.08
CA GLY A 29 2.27 -35.70 5.57
C GLY A 29 2.53 -34.64 4.51
N ASN A 30 1.92 -33.45 4.65
CA ASN A 30 2.21 -32.31 3.79
C ASN A 30 3.72 -32.00 3.79
N GLY A 31 4.37 -32.08 2.62
CA GLY A 31 5.54 -31.27 2.23
C GLY A 31 6.66 -31.05 3.25
N MET A 32 7.01 -32.06 4.05
CA MET A 32 8.12 -31.93 4.99
C MET A 32 9.43 -31.94 4.20
N HIS A 33 10.17 -30.84 4.27
CA HIS A 33 11.48 -30.70 3.65
C HIS A 33 12.59 -30.80 4.71
N TYR A 34 13.62 -31.58 4.43
CA TYR A 34 14.87 -31.55 5.19
C TYR A 34 15.86 -30.67 4.45
N LEU A 35 16.50 -29.74 5.15
CA LEU A 35 17.44 -28.80 4.56
C LEU A 35 18.85 -29.06 5.07
N GLU A 36 19.81 -29.11 4.15
CA GLU A 36 21.25 -29.15 4.43
C GLU A 36 21.94 -27.90 3.87
N LEU A 37 22.89 -27.37 4.64
CA LEU A 37 23.79 -26.32 4.21
C LEU A 37 25.17 -26.91 3.95
N HIS A 38 25.72 -26.64 2.77
CA HIS A 38 27.10 -26.93 2.42
C HIS A 38 27.90 -25.63 2.34
N PRO A 39 28.79 -25.33 3.30
CA PRO A 39 29.72 -24.20 3.16
C PRO A 39 30.59 -24.36 1.91
N ILE A 40 30.91 -23.25 1.24
CA ILE A 40 31.84 -23.21 0.12
C ILE A 40 33.08 -22.44 0.57
N ASN A 41 34.22 -23.11 0.64
CA ASN A 41 35.47 -22.49 1.05
C ASN A 41 36.07 -21.62 -0.06
N ASP A 42 37.15 -20.90 0.26
CA ASP A 42 37.77 -19.93 -0.63
C ASP A 42 38.38 -20.55 -1.91
N ARG A 43 38.43 -21.88 -2.01
CA ARG A 43 38.82 -22.62 -3.22
C ARG A 43 37.62 -23.05 -4.07
N GLY A 44 36.41 -22.64 -3.72
CA GLY A 44 35.17 -23.00 -4.40
C GLY A 44 34.72 -24.44 -4.17
N ARG A 45 35.21 -25.12 -3.11
CA ARG A 45 34.82 -26.50 -2.81
C ARG A 45 33.70 -26.54 -1.78
N MET A 46 32.68 -27.34 -2.05
CA MET A 46 31.63 -27.65 -1.07
C MET A 46 32.18 -28.52 0.05
N GLU A 47 31.89 -28.12 1.28
CA GLU A 47 32.29 -28.82 2.49
C GLU A 47 31.17 -29.76 2.98
N ALA A 48 31.41 -30.44 4.10
CA ALA A 48 30.44 -31.36 4.67
C ALA A 48 29.10 -30.67 4.99
N ALA A 49 28.01 -31.39 4.80
CA ALA A 49 26.67 -30.91 5.12
C ALA A 49 26.59 -30.58 6.62
N VAL A 50 26.01 -29.42 6.93
CA VAL A 50 25.62 -29.05 8.28
C VAL A 50 24.11 -28.75 8.30
N PRO A 51 23.43 -28.98 9.44
CA PRO A 51 22.04 -28.55 9.59
C PRO A 51 21.93 -27.04 9.34
N VAL A 52 20.86 -26.64 8.64
CA VAL A 52 20.57 -25.22 8.46
C VAL A 52 20.27 -24.57 9.81
N THR A 53 20.93 -23.46 10.11
CA THR A 53 20.73 -22.72 11.36
C THR A 53 19.78 -21.53 11.16
N TYR A 54 19.18 -21.07 12.26
CA TYR A 54 18.37 -19.85 12.24
C TYR A 54 19.18 -18.63 11.82
N GLU A 55 20.44 -18.54 12.20
CA GLU A 55 21.35 -17.46 11.83
C GLU A 55 21.59 -17.44 10.33
N PHE A 56 21.80 -18.60 9.68
CA PHE A 56 21.96 -18.67 8.23
C PHE A 56 20.67 -18.29 7.50
N MET A 57 19.51 -18.79 7.94
CA MET A 57 18.23 -18.42 7.34
C MET A 57 17.93 -16.94 7.54
N ASN A 58 18.24 -16.38 8.71
CA ASN A 58 18.09 -14.96 8.97
C ASN A 58 19.06 -14.15 8.10
N ALA A 59 20.32 -14.52 7.95
CA ALA A 59 21.28 -13.83 7.08
C ALA A 59 20.87 -13.91 5.60
N LEU A 60 20.34 -15.05 5.14
CA LEU A 60 19.83 -15.21 3.78
C LEU A 60 18.57 -14.36 3.57
N VAL A 61 17.66 -14.36 4.55
CA VAL A 61 16.50 -13.48 4.54
C VAL A 61 16.96 -12.03 4.55
N GLU A 62 17.85 -11.62 5.45
CA GLU A 62 18.37 -10.27 5.63
C GLU A 62 19.07 -9.74 4.37
N SER A 63 19.95 -10.53 3.76
CA SER A 63 20.61 -10.20 2.49
C SER A 63 19.65 -10.14 1.30
N TYR A 64 18.63 -11.00 1.27
CA TYR A 64 17.52 -10.86 0.33
C TYR A 64 16.63 -9.65 0.68
N THR A 65 16.58 -9.26 1.95
CA THR A 65 15.80 -8.12 2.44
C THR A 65 16.50 -6.78 2.33
N ASP A 66 17.75 -6.70 1.85
CA ASP A 66 18.44 -5.41 1.71
C ASP A 66 17.71 -4.49 0.68
N ASP A 67 16.73 -5.03 -0.04
CA ASP A 67 15.76 -4.33 -0.89
C ASP A 67 14.41 -3.99 -0.19
N ARG A 68 14.26 -4.24 1.13
CA ARG A 68 13.03 -4.07 1.95
C ARG A 68 12.88 -2.71 2.64
N ARG A 69 13.57 -1.66 2.17
CA ARG A 69 13.27 -0.27 2.58
C ARG A 69 11.78 0.11 2.45
N ASN A 70 11.04 -0.65 1.64
CA ASN A 70 9.62 -0.46 1.37
C ASN A 70 8.66 -1.18 2.34
N VAL A 71 9.12 -2.08 3.23
CA VAL A 71 8.22 -2.74 4.19
C VAL A 71 7.98 -1.79 5.38
N PRO A 72 6.72 -1.42 5.68
CA PRO A 72 6.45 -0.46 6.75
C PRO A 72 6.71 -1.04 8.14
N HIS A 73 7.34 -0.26 9.01
CA HIS A 73 7.60 -0.61 10.43
C HIS A 73 7.22 0.49 11.42
N GLY A 74 7.44 0.21 12.70
CA GLY A 74 7.24 1.15 13.80
C GLY A 74 5.82 1.13 14.39
N LYS A 75 5.45 2.22 15.08
CA LYS A 75 4.16 2.35 15.77
C LYS A 75 3.01 2.35 14.76
N ILE A 76 2.01 1.49 14.98
CA ILE A 76 0.79 1.44 14.17
C ILE A 76 -0.09 2.65 14.52
N PRO A 77 -0.48 3.48 13.52
CA PRO A 77 -1.40 4.59 13.72
C PRO A 77 -2.77 4.13 14.21
N ALA A 78 -3.41 4.90 15.09
CA ALA A 78 -4.71 4.53 15.68
C ALA A 78 -5.86 4.43 14.67
N ASN A 79 -5.68 5.04 13.49
CA ASN A 79 -6.62 5.00 12.38
C ASN A 79 -6.33 3.87 11.36
N MET A 80 -5.30 3.05 11.59
CA MET A 80 -5.04 1.84 10.82
C MET A 80 -6.09 0.78 11.18
N LEU A 81 -6.78 0.26 10.17
CA LEU A 81 -7.82 -0.76 10.29
C LEU A 81 -7.31 -2.16 9.92
N TRP A 82 -6.38 -2.23 8.97
CA TRP A 82 -5.78 -3.49 8.52
C TRP A 82 -4.34 -3.27 8.05
N CYS A 83 -3.47 -4.23 8.35
CA CYS A 83 -2.08 -4.23 7.94
C CYS A 83 -1.63 -5.67 7.66
N ASP A 84 -1.38 -6.00 6.40
CA ASP A 84 -0.69 -7.20 5.96
C ASP A 84 0.64 -6.80 5.34
N THR A 85 1.75 -7.22 5.93
CA THR A 85 3.12 -6.95 5.47
C THR A 85 3.77 -8.15 4.79
N ARG A 86 3.04 -9.27 4.64
CA ARG A 86 3.57 -10.46 3.98
C ARG A 86 3.81 -10.14 2.50
N LYS A 87 5.02 -10.45 2.03
CA LYS A 87 5.42 -10.20 0.64
C LYS A 87 4.44 -10.87 -0.33
N GLY A 88 3.95 -10.12 -1.32
CA GLY A 88 2.97 -10.58 -2.30
C GLY A 88 1.51 -10.49 -1.83
N HIS A 89 1.28 -10.17 -0.55
CA HIS A 89 -0.04 -10.00 0.05
C HIS A 89 -0.19 -8.63 0.70
N GLU A 90 0.72 -7.69 0.43
CA GLU A 90 0.77 -6.39 1.10
C GLU A 90 -0.56 -5.65 0.95
N ARG A 91 -1.19 -5.34 2.08
CA ARG A 91 -2.49 -4.68 2.13
C ARG A 91 -2.58 -3.78 3.33
N TYR A 92 -2.85 -2.50 3.11
CA TYR A 92 -3.00 -1.50 4.18
C TYR A 92 -4.35 -0.81 4.04
N ILE A 93 -5.11 -0.75 5.14
CA ILE A 93 -6.41 -0.10 5.18
C ILE A 93 -6.44 0.84 6.38
N TRP A 94 -6.76 2.10 6.16
CA TRP A 94 -6.89 3.10 7.22
C TRP A 94 -7.99 4.10 6.88
N TYR A 95 -8.45 4.84 7.88
CA TYR A 95 -9.47 5.86 7.69
C TYR A 95 -8.98 7.25 8.10
N ASN A 96 -9.59 8.28 7.54
CA ASN A 96 -9.53 9.64 8.08
C ASN A 96 -10.96 10.11 8.38
N PRO A 97 -11.17 10.84 9.50
CA PRO A 97 -12.46 11.46 9.80
C PRO A 97 -12.81 12.54 8.77
N PRO A 98 -14.09 12.97 8.72
CA PRO A 98 -14.47 14.17 8.00
C PRO A 98 -13.54 15.35 8.36
N GLY A 99 -13.20 16.16 7.38
CA GLY A 99 -12.19 17.19 7.61
C GLY A 99 -11.99 18.10 6.42
N LYS A 100 -10.85 18.81 6.41
CA LYS A 100 -10.49 19.72 5.33
C LYS A 100 -9.26 19.21 4.59
N ARG A 101 -9.29 19.27 3.26
CA ARG A 101 -8.14 18.90 2.41
C ARG A 101 -7.86 19.98 1.39
N ARG A 102 -6.58 20.22 1.15
CA ARG A 102 -6.14 21.02 0.01
C ARG A 102 -6.27 20.16 -1.24
N MET A 103 -6.95 20.68 -2.26
CA MET A 103 -7.19 20.00 -3.53
C MET A 103 -6.76 20.92 -4.67
N PHE A 104 -6.25 20.29 -5.73
CA PHE A 104 -5.76 20.95 -6.95
C PHE A 104 -6.56 20.44 -8.13
N PHE A 105 -7.01 21.31 -9.02
CA PHE A 105 -7.89 20.95 -10.13
C PHE A 105 -7.33 21.42 -11.46
N ALA A 106 -7.47 20.57 -12.48
CA ALA A 106 -7.18 20.96 -13.84
C ALA A 106 -8.15 22.08 -14.27
N GLY A 107 -7.64 23.04 -15.04
CA GLY A 107 -8.44 24.19 -15.51
C GLY A 107 -9.72 23.80 -16.28
N SER A 108 -9.74 22.61 -16.89
CA SER A 108 -10.92 22.05 -17.56
C SER A 108 -12.14 21.85 -16.66
N LEU A 109 -11.95 21.69 -15.35
CA LEU A 109 -13.03 21.53 -14.38
C LEU A 109 -13.66 22.86 -13.94
N ASN A 110 -12.99 23.99 -14.21
CA ASN A 110 -13.40 25.33 -13.74
C ASN A 110 -13.61 25.42 -12.22
N ILE A 111 -12.90 24.60 -11.45
CA ILE A 111 -12.88 24.65 -9.98
C ILE A 111 -11.53 25.26 -9.56
N PRO A 112 -11.48 26.37 -8.80
CA PRO A 112 -10.22 26.88 -8.29
C PRO A 112 -9.61 25.94 -7.25
N ASP A 113 -8.29 25.85 -7.21
CA ASP A 113 -7.58 25.21 -6.11
C ASP A 113 -7.97 25.81 -4.75
N GLY A 114 -7.86 25.02 -3.68
CA GLY A 114 -8.22 25.51 -2.36
C GLY A 114 -8.35 24.43 -1.32
N ILE A 115 -8.92 24.83 -0.18
CA ILE A 115 -9.23 23.94 0.93
C ILE A 115 -10.72 23.64 0.90
N PHE A 116 -11.07 22.35 0.92
CA PHE A 116 -12.45 21.87 0.82
C PHE A 116 -12.77 20.95 1.98
N HIS A 117 -14.02 20.97 2.43
CA HIS A 117 -14.54 20.00 3.37
C HIS A 117 -14.78 18.68 2.64
N VAL A 118 -14.34 17.58 3.24
CA VAL A 118 -14.45 16.23 2.68
C VAL A 118 -15.14 15.31 3.70
N PRO A 119 -15.87 14.28 3.25
CA PRO A 119 -16.45 13.29 4.14
C PRO A 119 -15.37 12.45 4.81
N GLY A 120 -15.78 11.56 5.73
CA GLY A 120 -14.93 10.48 6.18
C GLY A 120 -14.50 9.61 5.01
N VAL A 121 -13.21 9.27 4.94
CA VAL A 121 -12.63 8.46 3.87
C VAL A 121 -11.88 7.26 4.40
N ILE A 122 -11.95 6.15 3.68
CA ILE A 122 -11.16 4.93 3.93
C ILE A 122 -10.28 4.70 2.71
N TYR A 123 -9.00 4.49 2.95
CA TYR A 123 -8.02 4.11 1.94
C TYR A 123 -7.76 2.62 2.02
N LYS A 124 -7.58 1.98 0.88
CA LYS A 124 -7.06 0.62 0.76
C LYS A 124 -5.95 0.61 -0.26
N VAL A 125 -4.77 0.21 0.18
CA VAL A 125 -3.61 0.00 -0.70
C VAL A 125 -3.39 -1.48 -0.86
N SER A 126 -3.13 -1.92 -2.08
CA SER A 126 -2.69 -3.28 -2.40
C SER A 126 -1.71 -3.22 -3.57
N GLY A 127 -0.44 -3.53 -3.32
CA GLY A 127 0.64 -3.28 -4.27
C GLY A 127 0.77 -1.79 -4.61
N ASP A 128 0.68 -1.45 -5.90
CA ASP A 128 0.72 -0.09 -6.43
C ASP A 128 -0.66 0.57 -6.59
N ARG A 129 -1.74 -0.15 -6.27
CA ARG A 129 -3.11 0.34 -6.40
C ARG A 129 -3.59 1.00 -5.12
N LEU A 130 -4.18 2.19 -5.28
CA LEU A 130 -4.95 2.87 -4.25
C LEU A 130 -6.44 2.79 -4.58
N ASP A 131 -7.21 2.27 -3.64
CA ASP A 131 -8.66 2.36 -3.60
C ASP A 131 -9.08 3.36 -2.49
N ILE A 132 -10.11 4.16 -2.74
CA ILE A 132 -10.68 5.09 -1.77
C ILE A 132 -12.21 4.94 -1.69
N PHE A 133 -12.73 5.01 -0.48
CA PHE A 133 -14.15 4.88 -0.14
C PHE A 133 -14.56 6.02 0.79
N SER A 134 -15.85 6.31 0.86
CA SER A 134 -16.41 7.21 1.87
C SER A 134 -17.26 6.47 2.89
N TYR A 135 -17.37 7.05 4.09
CA TYR A 135 -18.28 6.60 5.15
C TYR A 135 -18.89 7.82 5.85
N LYS A 136 -19.95 7.57 6.62
CA LYS A 136 -20.67 8.59 7.39
C LYS A 136 -20.27 8.58 8.86
N GLY A 137 -20.22 9.75 9.48
CA GLY A 137 -19.81 9.95 10.88
C GLY A 137 -18.30 10.04 11.09
N GLU A 138 -17.88 10.03 12.35
CA GLU A 138 -16.50 10.33 12.77
C GLU A 138 -15.52 9.15 12.66
N LYS A 139 -16.00 7.92 12.89
CA LYS A 139 -15.18 6.71 12.88
C LYS A 139 -15.98 5.53 12.33
N PRO A 140 -15.45 4.78 11.36
CA PRO A 140 -16.14 3.62 10.83
C PRO A 140 -16.00 2.43 11.78
N VAL A 141 -17.03 1.59 11.81
CA VAL A 141 -17.05 0.27 12.46
C VAL A 141 -17.24 -0.81 11.41
N GLU A 142 -17.03 -2.09 11.74
CA GLU A 142 -17.03 -3.19 10.76
C GLU A 142 -18.30 -3.25 9.89
N ASN A 143 -19.47 -2.97 10.46
CA ASN A 143 -20.74 -2.97 9.74
C ASN A 143 -21.10 -1.62 9.10
N SER A 144 -20.22 -0.61 9.17
CA SER A 144 -20.45 0.69 8.53
C SER A 144 -20.62 0.50 7.01
N PRO A 145 -21.73 1.01 6.43
CA PRO A 145 -21.91 1.04 4.99
C PRO A 145 -20.82 1.89 4.33
N LEU A 146 -20.35 1.44 3.17
CA LEU A 146 -19.42 2.19 2.34
C LEU A 146 -20.16 2.95 1.25
N PHE A 147 -19.60 4.07 0.86
CA PHE A 147 -20.12 4.96 -0.17
C PHE A 147 -19.05 5.23 -1.21
N LEU A 148 -19.48 5.60 -2.42
CA LEU A 148 -18.57 6.07 -3.46
C LEU A 148 -17.87 7.33 -2.95
N ALA A 149 -16.55 7.36 -3.09
CA ALA A 149 -15.78 8.54 -2.73
C ALA A 149 -16.11 9.68 -3.71
N PRO A 150 -16.56 10.85 -3.23
CA PRO A 150 -17.06 11.94 -4.07
C PRO A 150 -15.89 12.78 -4.62
N PHE A 151 -14.97 12.15 -5.33
CA PHE A 151 -13.77 12.82 -5.87
C PHE A 151 -13.58 12.51 -7.35
N PHE A 152 -12.99 13.48 -8.06
CA PHE A 152 -12.49 13.28 -9.41
C PHE A 152 -11.33 12.27 -9.41
N ASN A 153 -10.98 11.75 -10.58
CA ASN A 153 -9.96 10.72 -10.76
C ASN A 153 -10.26 9.40 -10.02
N VAL A 154 -11.47 9.19 -9.51
CA VAL A 154 -11.88 7.94 -8.84
C VAL A 154 -12.93 7.22 -9.68
N THR A 155 -12.63 5.99 -10.13
CA THR A 155 -13.56 5.13 -10.87
C THR A 155 -14.04 3.99 -9.98
N GLY A 156 -15.29 4.06 -9.52
CA GLY A 156 -15.79 3.15 -8.49
C GLY A 156 -15.10 3.43 -7.16
N SER A 157 -14.12 2.59 -6.79
CA SER A 157 -13.19 2.87 -5.68
C SER A 157 -11.76 3.16 -6.14
N SER A 158 -11.39 2.79 -7.37
CA SER A 158 -10.01 2.82 -7.81
C SER A 158 -9.59 4.26 -8.13
N VAL A 159 -8.47 4.67 -7.57
CA VAL A 159 -7.86 5.99 -7.81
C VAL A 159 -6.96 5.93 -9.05
N CYS A 160 -7.13 6.88 -9.95
CA CYS A 160 -6.17 7.18 -11.01
C CYS A 160 -5.15 8.18 -10.48
N LEU A 161 -3.92 7.71 -10.24
CA LEU A 161 -2.84 8.54 -9.69
C LEU A 161 -2.06 9.33 -10.75
N GLY A 162 -2.43 9.16 -12.03
CA GLY A 162 -1.74 9.78 -13.16
C GLY A 162 -0.22 9.51 -13.15
N ASN A 163 0.55 10.46 -13.66
CA ASN A 163 2.03 10.41 -13.67
C ASN A 163 2.65 11.03 -12.40
N ALA A 164 1.91 11.12 -11.30
CA ALA A 164 2.41 11.76 -10.08
C ALA A 164 3.62 10.99 -9.51
N THR A 165 4.81 11.51 -9.75
CA THR A 165 6.08 11.01 -9.22
C THR A 165 6.33 11.58 -7.83
N LEU A 166 5.81 10.90 -6.81
CA LEU A 166 6.25 11.09 -5.43
C LEU A 166 7.25 9.99 -5.10
N THR A 167 8.48 10.37 -4.76
CA THR A 167 9.51 9.43 -4.33
C THR A 167 9.08 8.78 -3.01
N PRO A 168 9.02 7.43 -2.93
CA PRO A 168 8.78 6.74 -1.67
C PRO A 168 9.85 7.12 -0.62
N PRO A 169 9.49 7.19 0.67
CA PRO A 169 10.46 7.36 1.75
C PRO A 169 11.49 6.22 1.75
N GLU A 170 12.77 6.54 2.00
CA GLU A 170 13.84 5.54 2.13
C GLU A 170 13.68 4.61 3.35
N ASP A 171 12.98 5.10 4.38
CA ASP A 171 12.68 4.38 5.61
C ASP A 171 11.17 4.43 5.83
N MET A 172 10.49 3.35 5.47
CA MET A 172 9.02 3.30 5.47
C MET A 172 8.50 3.00 6.87
N THR A 173 7.97 3.99 7.59
CA THR A 173 7.17 3.71 8.79
C THR A 173 5.68 3.65 8.42
N PHE A 174 4.83 3.04 9.25
CA PHE A 174 3.37 3.05 9.00
C PHE A 174 2.83 4.47 8.81
N SER A 175 3.26 5.44 9.64
CA SER A 175 2.85 6.84 9.49
C SER A 175 3.31 7.44 8.15
N LYS A 176 4.55 7.17 7.74
CA LYS A 176 5.08 7.64 6.45
C LYS A 176 4.37 6.98 5.27
N LEU A 177 3.96 5.72 5.40
CA LEU A 177 3.16 5.02 4.38
C LEU A 177 1.80 5.68 4.19
N LEU A 178 1.08 5.96 5.29
CA LEU A 178 -0.20 6.68 5.25
C LEU A 178 -0.02 8.05 4.59
N GLU A 179 0.97 8.83 5.05
CA GLU A 179 1.27 10.16 4.53
C GLU A 179 1.63 10.13 3.05
N TYR A 180 2.44 9.16 2.62
CA TYR A 180 2.85 8.97 1.24
C TYR A 180 1.63 8.78 0.31
N TRP A 181 0.76 7.83 0.63
CA TRP A 181 -0.42 7.54 -0.18
C TRP A 181 -1.46 8.66 -0.16
N GLU A 182 -1.66 9.28 1.00
CA GLU A 182 -2.54 10.44 1.12
C GLU A 182 -2.04 11.61 0.28
N LYS A 183 -0.73 11.91 0.31
CA LYS A 183 -0.13 12.96 -0.53
C LYS A 183 -0.28 12.63 -2.01
N ARG A 184 -0.01 11.38 -2.42
CA ARG A 184 -0.20 10.96 -3.83
C ARG A 184 -1.61 11.20 -4.32
N PHE A 185 -2.62 11.04 -3.46
CA PHE A 185 -4.00 11.32 -3.83
C PHE A 185 -4.33 12.81 -3.77
N TRP A 186 -4.20 13.46 -2.62
CA TRP A 186 -4.68 14.83 -2.40
C TRP A 186 -3.86 15.90 -3.12
N PHE A 187 -2.57 15.64 -3.37
CA PHE A 187 -1.71 16.56 -4.11
C PHE A 187 -1.58 16.17 -5.59
N SER A 188 -2.37 15.20 -6.05
CA SER A 188 -2.59 15.02 -7.49
C SER A 188 -3.48 16.13 -8.04
N GLU A 189 -3.36 16.39 -9.33
CA GLU A 189 -4.28 17.26 -10.05
C GLU A 189 -5.56 16.48 -10.40
N PHE A 190 -6.66 16.83 -9.75
CA PHE A 190 -8.00 16.33 -10.06
C PHE A 190 -8.43 16.87 -11.43
N SER A 191 -8.67 15.99 -12.40
CA SER A 191 -8.81 16.42 -13.81
C SER A 191 -10.05 15.92 -14.53
N HIS A 192 -10.61 14.77 -14.13
CA HIS A 192 -11.75 14.18 -14.82
C HIS A 192 -12.64 13.35 -13.89
N LEU A 193 -13.91 13.18 -14.29
CA LEU A 193 -14.79 12.20 -13.68
C LEU A 193 -14.24 10.79 -13.96
N GLY A 194 -14.09 9.97 -12.93
CA GLY A 194 -13.63 8.60 -13.08
C GLY A 194 -14.73 7.71 -13.66
N GLY A 195 -14.61 7.38 -14.95
CA GLY A 195 -15.62 6.64 -15.70
C GLY A 195 -16.87 7.48 -16.01
N SER A 196 -17.96 6.81 -16.36
CA SER A 196 -19.20 7.46 -16.82
C SER A 196 -20.23 7.77 -15.72
N ARG A 197 -19.93 7.46 -14.45
CA ARG A 197 -20.89 7.54 -13.35
C ARG A 197 -20.56 8.66 -12.37
N ASN A 198 -21.52 9.55 -12.14
CA ASN A 198 -21.42 10.58 -11.10
C ASN A 198 -21.47 9.94 -9.69
N PRO A 199 -20.43 10.14 -8.84
CA PRO A 199 -20.32 9.49 -7.53
C PRO A 199 -21.23 10.12 -6.45
N THR A 200 -21.79 11.30 -6.71
CA THR A 200 -22.66 12.04 -5.79
C THR A 200 -24.12 12.04 -6.25
N GLY A 201 -25.06 12.38 -5.37
CA GLY A 201 -26.48 12.57 -5.72
C GLY A 201 -26.66 13.65 -6.79
N SER A 202 -26.15 14.84 -6.51
CA SER A 202 -26.07 16.01 -7.36
C SER A 202 -24.79 16.00 -8.22
N ASN A 203 -24.65 16.94 -9.17
CA ASN A 203 -23.43 17.09 -9.97
C ASN A 203 -22.17 17.29 -9.09
N LEU A 204 -21.13 16.50 -9.33
CA LEU A 204 -19.90 16.50 -8.50
C LEU A 204 -19.20 17.87 -8.45
N VAL A 205 -19.16 18.64 -9.55
CA VAL A 205 -18.57 19.99 -9.56
C VAL A 205 -19.31 20.88 -8.56
N SER A 206 -20.65 20.87 -8.61
CA SER A 206 -21.49 21.66 -7.70
C SER A 206 -21.35 21.23 -6.24
N VAL A 207 -21.25 19.93 -5.97
CA VAL A 207 -21.02 19.41 -4.60
C VAL A 207 -19.66 19.88 -4.08
N THR A 208 -18.62 19.75 -4.91
CA THR A 208 -17.24 20.13 -4.56
C THR A 208 -17.16 21.62 -4.25
N GLU A 209 -17.73 22.49 -5.09
CA GLU A 209 -17.71 23.94 -4.84
C GLU A 209 -18.46 24.34 -3.57
N LYS A 210 -19.62 23.74 -3.30
CA LYS A 210 -20.37 23.99 -2.05
C LYS A 210 -19.54 23.62 -0.82
N ALA A 211 -18.77 22.53 -0.91
CA ALA A 211 -17.92 22.06 0.16
C ALA A 211 -16.68 22.95 0.43
N ARG A 212 -16.41 23.94 -0.42
CA ARG A 212 -15.38 24.96 -0.14
C ARG A 212 -15.72 25.79 1.10
N ALA A 213 -16.98 26.24 1.18
CA ALA A 213 -17.44 27.13 2.24
C ALA A 213 -18.19 26.40 3.37
N ASN A 214 -18.78 25.24 3.09
CA ASN A 214 -19.67 24.52 4.01
C ASN A 214 -19.11 23.14 4.34
N PRO A 215 -19.47 22.56 5.51
CA PRO A 215 -19.28 21.14 5.76
C PRO A 215 -19.82 20.28 4.61
N PHE A 216 -19.18 19.15 4.36
CA PHE A 216 -19.62 18.23 3.31
C PHE A 216 -21.00 17.64 3.66
N ASP A 217 -21.95 17.68 2.72
CA ASP A 217 -23.29 17.11 2.90
C ASP A 217 -23.27 15.59 2.68
N GLU A 218 -23.40 14.82 3.77
CA GLU A 218 -23.40 13.36 3.70
C GLU A 218 -24.57 12.77 2.89
N ASN A 219 -25.63 13.53 2.61
CA ASN A 219 -26.72 13.07 1.75
C ASN A 219 -26.30 12.95 0.28
N GLU A 220 -25.20 13.60 -0.11
CA GLU A 220 -24.63 13.48 -1.45
C GLU A 220 -23.92 12.14 -1.68
N LEU A 221 -23.59 11.40 -0.61
CA LEU A 221 -22.89 10.12 -0.72
C LEU A 221 -23.79 9.04 -1.31
N LYS A 222 -23.39 8.47 -2.46
CA LYS A 222 -24.07 7.31 -3.05
C LYS A 222 -23.57 6.01 -2.43
N PRO A 223 -24.48 5.13 -1.97
CA PRO A 223 -24.09 3.89 -1.31
C PRO A 223 -23.39 2.94 -2.29
N MET A 224 -22.42 2.21 -1.76
CA MET A 224 -21.89 1.00 -2.35
C MET A 224 -22.60 -0.19 -1.70
N ASN A 225 -22.81 -1.26 -2.47
CA ASN A 225 -23.30 -2.52 -1.90
C ASN A 225 -22.14 -3.26 -1.17
N LYS A 226 -21.52 -2.59 -0.21
CA LYS A 226 -20.38 -3.04 0.59
C LYS A 226 -20.39 -2.39 1.98
N GLN A 227 -19.82 -3.10 2.95
CA GLN A 227 -19.55 -2.64 4.31
C GLN A 227 -18.03 -2.67 4.59
N LEU A 228 -17.58 -2.03 5.66
CA LEU A 228 -16.16 -2.02 6.03
C LEU A 228 -15.58 -3.45 6.16
N LYS A 229 -16.31 -4.37 6.79
CA LYS A 229 -15.88 -5.77 6.97
C LYS A 229 -15.54 -6.47 5.66
N ASP A 230 -16.18 -6.08 4.55
CA ASP A 230 -15.90 -6.65 3.23
C ASP A 230 -14.53 -6.22 2.69
N LEU A 231 -13.93 -5.14 3.23
CA LEU A 231 -12.57 -4.74 2.94
C LEU A 231 -11.54 -5.47 3.81
N LEU A 232 -11.95 -5.89 5.02
CA LEU A 232 -11.12 -6.54 6.03
C LEU A 232 -11.04 -8.07 5.86
N ALA A 233 -11.81 -8.63 4.93
CA ALA A 233 -11.82 -10.06 4.60
C ALA A 233 -10.65 -10.53 3.72
#